data_AF-A0A7S2YXW4-F1
#
_entry.id   AF-A0A7S2YXW4-F1
#
_cell.length_a   1.000
_cell.length_b   1.000
_cell.length_c   1.000
_cell.angle_alpha   90.00
_cell.angle_beta   90.00
_cell.angle_gamma   90.00
#
_symmetry.space_group_name_H-M   'P 1'
#
loop_
_entity.id
_entity.type
_entity.pdbx_description
1 polymer ?
#
loop_
_entity_poly.entity_id
_entity_poly.type
_entity_poly.pdbx_seq_one_letter_code
_entity_poly.pdbx_strand_id
1 'polypeptide(L)'
;VIGVDEGQFFDDVVEYAEKWANMGKTVIIAALDGDFRRKPFGRVLELVPMAEDVVKLNAVCTSCGLNAAFTKRTTSDDAIEVVGGADMYRAACRACHERESSHAQTKGNDMASTDADVNAPSTPGS
;
A
#
# COMPACT_ATOMS: atom_id res chain seq x y z
N VAL A 1 -28.52 -11.48 -13.93
CA VAL A 1 -27.46 -10.70 -13.27
C VAL A 1 -26.26 -11.61 -13.08
N ILE A 2 -25.05 -11.15 -13.36
CA ILE A 2 -23.79 -11.87 -13.18
C ILE A 2 -22.90 -11.00 -12.30
N GLY A 3 -22.38 -11.58 -11.21
CA GLY A 3 -21.40 -10.94 -10.35
C GLY A 3 -20.03 -11.58 -10.55
N VAL A 4 -19.00 -10.75 -10.75
CA VAL A 4 -17.60 -11.16 -10.78
C VAL A 4 -16.90 -10.48 -9.62
N ASP A 5 -16.32 -11.27 -8.74
CA ASP A 5 -15.53 -10.78 -7.61
C ASP A 5 -14.04 -10.95 -7.90
N GLU A 6 -13.22 -10.07 -7.34
CA GLU A 6 -11.77 -10.03 -7.56
C GLU A 6 -11.38 -10.05 -9.06
N GLY A 7 -12.09 -9.26 -9.87
CA GLY A 7 -11.99 -9.23 -11.34
C GLY A 7 -10.58 -9.02 -11.90
N GLN A 8 -9.66 -8.45 -11.11
CA GLN A 8 -8.27 -8.25 -11.50
C GLN A 8 -7.46 -9.53 -11.75
N PHE A 9 -7.92 -10.68 -11.26
CA PHE A 9 -7.24 -11.97 -11.46
C PHE A 9 -7.69 -12.72 -12.73
N PHE A 10 -8.64 -12.18 -13.49
CA PHE A 10 -9.17 -12.80 -14.70
C PHE A 10 -8.65 -12.08 -15.95
N ASP A 11 -7.76 -12.72 -16.71
CA ASP A 11 -7.19 -12.17 -17.95
C ASP A 11 -8.24 -11.97 -19.07
N ASP A 12 -9.37 -12.66 -18.96
CA ASP A 12 -10.48 -12.66 -19.91
C ASP A 12 -11.71 -11.87 -19.40
N VAL A 13 -11.57 -11.11 -18.31
CA VAL A 13 -12.68 -10.37 -17.69
C VAL A 13 -13.37 -9.41 -18.66
N VAL A 14 -12.60 -8.78 -19.54
CA VAL A 14 -13.08 -7.79 -20.51
C VAL A 14 -13.97 -8.45 -21.55
N GLU A 15 -13.49 -9.53 -22.15
CA GLU A 15 -14.18 -10.27 -23.21
C GLU A 15 -15.49 -10.87 -22.71
N TYR A 16 -15.49 -11.43 -21.49
CA TYR A 16 -16.70 -12.01 -20.91
C TYR A 16 -17.69 -10.97 -20.41
N ALA A 17 -17.23 -9.86 -19.82
CA ALA A 17 -18.10 -8.75 -19.42
C ALA A 17 -18.91 -8.22 -20.60
N GLU A 18 -18.22 -7.88 -21.69
CA GLU A 18 -18.81 -7.38 -22.93
C GLU A 18 -19.77 -8.40 -23.55
N LYS A 19 -19.35 -9.67 -23.61
CA LYS A 19 -20.20 -10.75 -24.13
C LYS A 19 -21.50 -10.88 -23.33
N TRP A 20 -21.43 -10.89 -22.01
CA TRP A 20 -22.60 -11.05 -21.16
C TRP A 20 -23.53 -9.84 -21.20
N ALA A 21 -22.97 -8.63 -21.25
CA ALA A 21 -23.73 -7.39 -21.41
C ALA A 21 -24.52 -7.42 -22.74
N ASN A 22 -23.87 -7.79 -23.85
CA ASN A 22 -24.51 -7.95 -25.16
C ASN A 22 -25.59 -9.05 -25.20
N MET A 23 -25.53 -10.03 -24.29
CA MET A 23 -26.59 -11.04 -24.09
C MET A 23 -27.77 -10.53 -23.23
N GLY A 24 -27.81 -9.23 -22.92
CA GLY A 24 -28.85 -8.60 -22.11
C GLY A 24 -28.73 -8.90 -20.61
N LYS A 25 -27.53 -9.25 -20.11
CA LYS A 25 -27.31 -9.47 -18.67
C LYS A 25 -26.77 -8.20 -18.03
N THR A 26 -27.28 -7.86 -16.84
CA THR A 26 -26.59 -6.95 -15.93
C THR A 26 -25.35 -7.64 -15.39
N VAL A 27 -24.16 -7.06 -15.63
CA VAL A 27 -22.87 -7.53 -15.16
C VAL A 27 -22.36 -6.56 -14.10
N ILE A 28 -21.95 -7.07 -12.94
CA ILE A 28 -21.40 -6.27 -11.83
C ILE A 28 -20.03 -6.87 -11.50
N ILE A 29 -18.99 -6.04 -11.55
CA ILE A 29 -17.60 -6.48 -11.35
C ILE A 29 -17.01 -5.71 -10.17
N ALA A 30 -16.62 -6.43 -9.12
CA ALA A 30 -15.79 -5.90 -8.05
C ALA A 30 -14.33 -6.26 -8.34
N ALA A 31 -13.45 -5.26 -8.32
CA ALA A 31 -12.03 -5.45 -8.61
C ALA A 31 -11.16 -4.34 -8.03
N LEU A 32 -9.86 -4.62 -7.88
CA LEU A 32 -8.85 -3.61 -7.59
C LEU A 32 -8.44 -2.89 -8.88
N ASP A 33 -8.50 -1.56 -8.88
CA ASP A 33 -8.08 -0.75 -10.02
C ASP A 33 -6.56 -0.55 -10.09
N GLY A 34 -5.84 -0.81 -9.00
CA GLY A 34 -4.39 -0.79 -8.97
C GLY A 34 -3.73 -1.75 -7.97
N ASP A 35 -2.50 -2.13 -8.28
CA ASP A 35 -1.63 -2.97 -7.43
C ASP A 35 -1.07 -2.19 -6.23
N PHE A 36 -0.28 -2.86 -5.39
CA PHE A 36 0.34 -2.24 -4.22
C PHE A 36 1.28 -1.06 -4.55
N ARG A 37 1.72 -0.94 -5.80
CA ARG A 37 2.57 0.12 -6.35
C ARG A 37 1.75 1.18 -7.10
N ARG A 38 0.42 1.11 -7.05
CA ARG A 38 -0.52 2.01 -7.74
C ARG A 38 -0.40 1.95 -9.27
N LYS A 39 0.07 0.83 -9.81
CA LYS A 39 -0.01 0.53 -11.26
C LYS A 39 -1.32 -0.19 -11.56
N PRO A 40 -1.86 -0.13 -12.79
CA PRO A 40 -3.03 -0.91 -13.17
C PRO A 40 -2.90 -2.38 -12.76
N PHE A 41 -3.95 -2.98 -12.16
CA PHE A 41 -3.97 -4.40 -11.82
C PHE A 41 -4.73 -5.16 -12.90
N GLY A 42 -4.03 -6.05 -13.61
CA GLY A 42 -4.62 -6.87 -14.65
C GLY A 42 -5.23 -6.01 -15.74
N ARG A 43 -6.41 -6.41 -16.22
CA ARG A 43 -7.12 -5.72 -17.31
C ARG A 43 -8.34 -4.93 -16.84
N VAL A 44 -8.48 -4.69 -15.54
CA VAL A 44 -9.67 -4.03 -14.94
C VAL A 44 -9.92 -2.64 -15.54
N LEU A 45 -8.87 -1.85 -15.77
CA LEU A 45 -9.03 -0.51 -16.32
C LEU A 45 -9.52 -0.50 -17.78
N GLU A 46 -9.39 -1.61 -18.51
CA GLU A 46 -9.94 -1.75 -19.86
C GLU A 46 -11.47 -1.88 -19.85
N LEU A 47 -12.09 -2.18 -18.69
CA LEU A 47 -13.55 -2.20 -18.53
C LEU A 47 -14.14 -0.78 -18.47
N VAL A 48 -13.37 0.24 -18.08
CA VAL A 48 -13.88 1.60 -17.84
C VAL A 48 -14.56 2.23 -19.07
N PRO A 49 -14.04 2.11 -20.30
CA PRO A 49 -14.69 2.67 -21.48
C PRO A 49 -15.98 1.96 -21.91
N MET A 50 -16.21 0.73 -21.45
CA MET A 50 -17.38 -0.09 -21.80
C MET A 50 -18.43 -0.16 -20.69
N ALA A 51 -18.08 0.23 -19.46
CA ALA A 51 -19.00 0.20 -18.34
C ALA A 51 -19.98 1.39 -18.36
N GLU A 52 -21.27 1.12 -18.14
CA GLU A 52 -22.27 2.19 -17.96
C GLU A 52 -22.11 2.95 -16.64
N ASP A 53 -21.56 2.32 -15.60
CA ASP A 53 -21.29 2.95 -14.31
C ASP A 53 -19.96 2.43 -13.72
N VAL A 54 -19.21 3.35 -13.11
CA VAL A 54 -17.92 3.07 -12.46
C VAL A 54 -17.83 3.81 -11.14
N VAL A 55 -17.80 3.05 -10.05
CA VAL A 55 -17.69 3.60 -8.69
C VAL A 55 -16.37 3.17 -8.06
N LYS A 56 -15.52 4.15 -7.72
CA LYS A 56 -14.31 3.90 -6.93
C LYS A 56 -14.59 4.11 -5.43
N LEU A 57 -14.62 3.02 -4.69
CA LEU A 57 -14.81 3.05 -3.24
C LEU A 57 -13.54 3.46 -2.51
N ASN A 58 -13.71 4.08 -1.33
CA ASN A 58 -12.63 4.42 -0.42
C ASN A 58 -12.74 3.58 0.85
N ALA A 59 -11.60 3.19 1.39
CA ALA A 59 -11.47 2.60 2.73
C ALA A 59 -11.09 3.68 3.77
N VAL A 60 -10.86 3.26 5.01
CA VAL A 60 -10.27 4.09 6.06
C VAL A 60 -8.77 3.78 6.17
N CYS A 61 -7.93 4.81 6.13
CA CYS A 61 -6.49 4.70 6.24
C CYS A 61 -6.11 4.16 7.63
N THR A 62 -5.45 3.00 7.67
CA THR A 62 -5.08 2.36 8.94
C THR A 62 -3.97 3.11 9.68
N SER A 63 -3.30 4.06 9.03
CA SER A 63 -2.23 4.87 9.64
C SER A 63 -2.71 6.18 10.26
N CYS A 64 -3.75 6.80 9.70
CA CYS A 64 -4.16 8.14 10.11
C CYS A 64 -5.69 8.36 10.21
N GLY A 65 -6.50 7.36 9.89
CA GLY A 65 -7.96 7.44 9.99
C GLY A 65 -8.67 8.23 8.88
N LEU A 66 -7.94 8.85 7.94
CA LEU A 66 -8.52 9.57 6.80
C LEU A 66 -8.95 8.61 5.67
N ASN A 67 -9.65 9.11 4.65
CA ASN A 67 -10.00 8.34 3.46
C ASN A 67 -8.76 7.72 2.79
N ALA A 68 -8.83 6.43 2.51
CA ALA A 68 -7.80 5.65 1.85
C ALA A 68 -8.27 5.18 0.48
N ALA A 69 -7.51 5.55 -0.54
CA ALA A 69 -7.76 5.19 -1.93
C ALA A 69 -6.75 4.18 -2.49
N PHE A 70 -5.79 3.74 -1.66
CA PHE A 70 -4.67 2.89 -2.08
C PHE A 70 -4.46 1.73 -1.12
N THR A 71 -3.92 0.64 -1.65
CA THR A 71 -3.41 -0.49 -0.87
C THR A 71 -1.90 -0.38 -0.80
N LYS A 72 -1.33 -0.51 0.40
CA LYS A 72 0.11 -0.59 0.64
C LYS A 72 0.46 -1.98 1.16
N ARG A 73 1.42 -2.63 0.52
CA ARG A 73 2.01 -3.88 1.01
C ARG A 73 2.92 -3.62 2.21
N THR A 74 2.87 -4.51 3.20
CA THR A 74 3.67 -4.43 4.44
C THR A 74 4.83 -5.41 4.46
N THR A 75 4.81 -6.43 3.59
CA THR A 75 5.88 -7.40 3.41
C THR A 75 6.90 -6.95 2.35
N SER A 76 8.07 -7.59 2.33
CA SER A 76 9.15 -7.30 1.38
C SER A 76 9.06 -8.10 0.07
N ASP A 77 7.93 -8.76 -0.19
CA ASP A 77 7.73 -9.52 -1.43
C ASP A 77 7.37 -8.58 -2.59
N ASP A 78 8.00 -8.78 -3.74
CA ASP A 78 7.82 -7.99 -4.96
C ASP A 78 6.81 -8.59 -5.95
N ALA A 79 6.32 -9.82 -5.72
CA ALA A 79 5.33 -10.47 -6.57
C ALA A 79 4.01 -9.67 -6.59
N ILE A 80 3.43 -9.44 -7.77
CA ILE A 80 2.18 -8.67 -7.89
C ILE A 80 1.02 -9.42 -7.24
N GLU A 81 0.91 -10.71 -7.54
CA GLU A 81 -0.11 -11.59 -7.01
C GLU A 81 0.40 -12.28 -5.74
N VAL A 82 0.09 -11.68 -4.60
CA VAL A 82 0.26 -12.35 -3.30
C VAL A 82 -1.09 -12.33 -2.62
N VAL A 83 -1.71 -13.52 -2.54
CA VAL A 83 -2.99 -13.70 -1.86
C VAL A 83 -2.78 -13.51 -0.36
N GLY A 84 -3.44 -12.51 0.21
CA GLY A 84 -3.28 -12.10 1.61
C GLY A 84 -4.31 -11.10 2.05
N GLY A 85 -4.42 -10.89 3.36
CA GLY A 85 -5.34 -9.94 3.95
C GLY A 85 -4.61 -8.82 4.68
N ALA A 86 -5.13 -8.47 5.86
CA ALA A 86 -4.61 -7.39 6.70
C ALA A 86 -3.20 -7.65 7.26
N ASP A 87 -2.71 -8.88 7.19
CA ASP A 87 -1.37 -9.30 7.56
C ASP A 87 -0.31 -8.83 6.55
N MET A 88 -0.68 -8.75 5.26
CA MET A 88 0.22 -8.38 4.17
C MET A 88 -0.08 -7.03 3.53
N TYR A 89 -1.28 -6.48 3.78
CA TYR A 89 -1.74 -5.26 3.15
C TYR A 89 -2.45 -4.34 4.13
N ARG A 90 -2.36 -3.04 3.84
CA ARG A 90 -3.09 -2.00 4.55
C ARG A 90 -3.71 -0.97 3.61
N ALA A 91 -4.89 -0.47 3.97
CA ALA A 91 -5.48 0.69 3.32
C ALA A 91 -4.70 1.95 3.70
N ALA A 92 -4.29 2.74 2.70
CA ALA A 92 -3.49 3.93 2.87
C ALA A 92 -4.08 5.13 2.12
N CYS A 93 -4.08 6.29 2.78
CA CYS A 93 -4.24 7.58 2.09
C CYS A 93 -2.97 7.92 1.30
N ARG A 94 -3.05 8.93 0.43
CA ARG A 94 -1.92 9.38 -0.41
C ARG A 94 -0.62 9.59 0.37
N ALA A 95 -0.69 10.40 1.42
CA ALA A 95 0.48 10.72 2.25
C ALA A 95 1.04 9.48 2.97
N CYS A 96 0.20 8.59 3.49
CA CYS A 96 0.65 7.40 4.20
C CYS A 96 1.14 6.27 3.26
N HIS A 97 0.77 6.31 1.98
CA HIS A 97 1.30 5.42 0.96
C HIS A 97 2.75 5.81 0.60
N GLU A 98 2.97 7.11 0.39
CA GLU A 98 4.27 7.71 0.00
C GLU A 98 5.30 7.76 1.15
N ARG A 99 4.87 7.76 2.41
CA ARG A 99 5.80 7.60 3.53
C ARG A 99 6.47 6.24 3.45
N GLU A 100 7.79 6.23 3.35
CA GLU A 100 8.57 5.03 3.56
C GLU A 100 8.19 4.35 4.88
N SER A 101 8.21 3.02 4.87
CA SER A 101 8.09 2.24 6.09
C SER A 101 9.29 2.60 6.96
N SER A 102 9.14 3.54 7.90
CA SER A 102 10.21 3.93 8.84
C SER A 102 10.47 2.78 9.81
N HIS A 103 11.11 1.73 9.32
CA HIS A 103 11.73 0.65 10.06
C HIS A 103 13.24 0.73 9.80
N ALA A 104 13.85 1.78 10.34
CA ALA A 104 15.30 1.90 10.47
C ALA A 104 15.62 2.58 11.82
N GLN A 105 15.73 1.74 12.86
CA GLN A 105 16.57 1.89 14.05
C GLN A 105 16.52 3.23 14.83
N THR A 106 15.81 3.23 15.95
CA THR A 106 16.21 4.01 17.13
C THR A 106 17.49 3.37 17.70
N LYS A 107 18.67 3.89 17.34
CA LYS A 107 19.86 3.71 18.16
C LYS A 107 19.93 4.90 19.12
N GLY A 108 19.61 4.64 20.39
CA GLY A 108 19.98 5.55 21.48
C GLY A 108 21.48 5.71 21.51
N ASN A 109 21.95 6.95 21.60
CA ASN A 109 23.34 7.26 21.87
C ASN A 109 23.39 8.11 23.15
N ASP A 110 23.08 7.47 24.27
CA ASP A 110 23.49 7.93 25.59
C ASP A 110 24.77 7.19 25.96
N MET A 111 25.92 7.83 25.77
CA MET A 111 27.09 7.60 26.61
C MET A 111 27.90 8.90 26.64
N ALA A 112 27.65 9.65 27.71
CA ALA A 112 28.54 10.69 28.19
C ALA A 112 29.90 10.07 28.53
N SER A 113 30.96 10.52 27.85
CA SER A 113 32.33 10.34 28.33
C SER A 113 32.71 11.57 29.15
N THR A 114 32.66 11.43 30.46
CA THR A 114 33.34 12.34 31.39
C THR A 114 34.82 11.95 31.43
N ASP A 115 35.65 12.65 30.66
CA ASP A 115 37.09 12.63 30.89
C ASP A 115 37.42 13.66 31.98
N ALA A 116 37.48 13.15 33.21
CA ALA A 116 38.23 13.76 34.29
C ALA A 116 39.69 13.35 34.11
N ASP A 117 40.58 14.32 33.84
CA ASP A 117 41.98 14.18 34.19
C ASP A 117 42.55 15.53 34.63
N VAL A 118 42.53 15.69 35.96
CA VAL A 118 43.11 16.79 36.70
C VAL A 118 44.58 16.40 36.93
N ASN A 119 45.51 17.01 36.19
CA ASN A 119 46.93 16.78 36.39
C ASN A 119 47.63 18.08 36.80
N ALA A 120 47.81 18.24 38.12
CA ALA A 120 48.78 19.13 38.76
C ALA A 120 49.51 18.28 39.83
N PRO A 121 50.83 18.42 39.98
CA PRO A 121 51.25 19.20 41.15
C PRO A 121 52.59 19.97 41.02
N SER A 122 52.73 20.87 42.00
CA SER A 122 53.95 21.33 42.69
C SER A 122 54.90 22.31 42.00
N THR A 123 54.85 23.52 42.56
CA THR A 123 55.92 24.52 42.71
C THR A 123 57.23 23.93 43.23
N PRO A 124 58.33 24.70 43.07
CA PRO A 124 59.20 24.98 44.20
C PRO A 124 59.39 26.49 44.38
N GLY A 125 59.31 26.94 45.64
CA GLY A 125 59.67 28.29 46.03
C GLY A 125 61.17 28.40 46.30
N SER A 126 61.76 29.48 45.81
CA SER A 126 62.76 30.35 46.45
C SER A 126 63.16 31.42 45.45
#